data_AF-A0A7V8XVE6-F1
#
_entry.id   AF-A0A7V8XVE6-F1
#
_cell.length_a   1.000
_cell.length_b   1.000
_cell.length_c   1.000
_cell.angle_alpha   90.00
_cell.angle_beta   90.00
_cell.angle_gamma   90.00
#
_symmetry.space_group_name_H-M   'P 1'
#
loop_
_entity.id
_entity.type
_entity.pdbx_description
1 polymer ?
#
loop_
_entity_poly.entity_id
_entity_poly.type
_entity_poly.pdbx_seq_one_letter_code
_entity_poly.pdbx_strand_id
1 'polypeptide(L)'
;NAANKLTDAAAREKALAAARASAQPSPRRLFAGKLPDRSATVSLSDAAGKPRLTLTVDADGNPRIEFLDGEGKVVSRLPQK
;
A
#
# COMPACT_ATOMS: atom_id res chain seq x y z
N ASN A 1 20.14 0.72 -0.52
CA ASN A 1 20.60 0.86 -1.92
C ASN A 1 21.99 1.45 -2.00
N ALA A 2 22.80 0.97 -2.96
CA ALA A 2 24.22 1.32 -3.14
C ALA A 2 24.48 2.82 -3.37
N ALA A 3 23.52 3.56 -3.95
CA ALA A 3 23.63 4.99 -4.20
C ALA A 3 23.76 5.86 -2.92
N ASN A 4 23.32 5.37 -1.75
CA ASN A 4 23.44 6.12 -0.49
C ASN A 4 24.85 6.08 0.12
N LYS A 5 25.78 5.29 -0.45
CA LYS A 5 27.16 5.16 0.03
C LYS A 5 28.17 6.08 -0.69
N LEU A 6 27.73 6.84 -1.69
CA LEU A 6 28.56 7.78 -2.44
C LEU A 6 28.66 9.12 -1.72
N THR A 7 29.88 9.58 -1.45
CA THR A 7 30.19 10.87 -0.80
C THR A 7 30.17 12.05 -1.76
N ASP A 8 30.39 11.80 -3.06
CA ASP A 8 30.23 12.80 -4.11
C ASP A 8 28.74 13.01 -4.47
N ALA A 9 28.28 14.24 -4.30
CA ALA A 9 26.88 14.62 -4.50
C ALA A 9 26.44 14.47 -5.97
N ALA A 10 27.32 14.80 -6.92
CA ALA A 10 27.01 14.73 -8.35
C ALA A 10 26.89 13.27 -8.83
N ALA A 11 27.82 12.40 -8.45
CA ALA A 11 27.74 10.97 -8.73
C ALA A 11 26.51 10.32 -8.09
N ARG A 12 26.18 10.71 -6.86
CA ARG A 12 24.98 10.23 -6.15
C ARG A 12 23.70 10.64 -6.87
N GLU A 13 23.57 11.91 -7.28
CA GLU A 13 22.39 12.38 -8.03
C GLU A 13 22.20 11.61 -9.34
N LYS A 14 23.28 11.45 -10.13
CA LYS A 14 23.24 10.69 -11.39
C LYS A 14 22.87 9.22 -11.17
N ALA A 15 23.39 8.59 -10.11
CA ALA A 15 23.05 7.21 -9.75
C ALA A 15 21.58 7.07 -9.29
N LEU A 16 21.04 8.03 -8.54
CA LEU A 16 19.63 8.05 -8.16
C LEU A 16 18.71 8.29 -9.37
N ALA A 17 19.08 9.18 -10.28
CA ALA A 17 18.32 9.45 -11.50
C ALA A 17 18.25 8.21 -12.41
N ALA A 18 19.39 7.53 -12.63
CA ALA A 18 19.44 6.28 -13.37
C ALA A 18 18.61 5.18 -12.71
N ALA A 19 18.71 5.04 -11.37
CA ALA A 19 17.93 4.06 -10.63
C ALA A 19 16.41 4.31 -10.76
N ARG A 20 15.96 5.56 -10.67
CA ARG A 20 14.55 5.94 -10.86
C ARG A 20 14.07 5.69 -12.29
N ALA A 21 14.88 6.02 -13.29
CA ALA A 21 14.55 5.78 -14.69
C ALA A 21 14.42 4.28 -15.02
N SER A 22 15.19 3.43 -14.33
CA SER A 22 15.12 1.97 -14.46
C SER A 22 14.12 1.29 -13.52
N ALA A 23 13.51 2.03 -12.58
CA ALA A 23 12.64 1.44 -11.57
C ALA A 23 11.32 1.03 -12.20
N GLN A 24 10.93 -0.24 -12.02
CA GLN A 24 9.58 -0.66 -12.37
C GLN A 24 8.57 0.07 -11.48
N PRO A 25 7.41 0.47 -12.02
CA PRO A 25 6.34 1.07 -11.22
C PRO A 25 6.00 0.14 -10.07
N SER A 26 6.31 0.57 -8.85
CA SER A 26 5.94 -0.20 -7.67
C SER A 26 4.47 0.09 -7.38
N PRO A 27 3.61 -0.94 -7.32
CA PRO A 27 2.20 -0.73 -7.04
C PRO A 27 2.02 -0.09 -5.66
N ARG A 28 0.96 0.69 -5.50
CA ARG A 28 0.64 1.32 -4.21
C ARG A 28 0.32 0.22 -3.20
N ARG A 29 1.07 0.22 -2.08
CA ARG A 29 0.92 -0.79 -1.01
C ARG A 29 0.20 -0.31 0.24
N LEU A 30 -0.04 0.99 0.36
CA LEU A 30 -0.78 1.59 1.47
C LEU A 30 -1.76 2.62 0.92
N PHE A 31 -3.03 2.47 1.29
CA PHE A 31 -4.05 3.51 1.19
C PHE A 31 -4.54 3.86 2.59
N ALA A 32 -4.73 5.14 2.87
CA ALA A 32 -5.41 5.65 4.05
C ALA A 32 -6.20 6.88 3.63
N GLY A 33 -7.51 6.87 3.81
CA GLY A 33 -8.35 7.99 3.39
C GLY A 33 -9.85 7.69 3.46
N LYS A 34 -10.62 8.71 3.08
CA LYS A 34 -12.07 8.59 2.90
C LYS A 34 -12.39 8.18 1.47
N LEU A 35 -13.34 7.27 1.31
CA LEU A 35 -13.85 6.83 0.02
C LEU A 35 -15.16 7.57 -0.32
N PRO A 36 -15.59 7.56 -1.60
CA PRO A 36 -16.83 8.20 -2.03
C PRO A 36 -18.10 7.67 -1.35
N ASP A 37 -18.07 6.42 -0.87
CA ASP A 37 -19.14 5.79 -0.10
C ASP A 37 -19.23 6.30 1.36
N ARG A 38 -18.44 7.32 1.71
CA ARG A 38 -18.28 7.90 3.06
C ARG A 38 -17.60 6.99 4.07
N SER A 39 -17.03 5.87 3.65
CA SER A 39 -16.20 5.04 4.53
C SER A 39 -14.82 5.65 4.76
N ALA A 40 -14.27 5.46 5.96
CA ALA A 40 -12.88 5.70 6.27
C ALA A 40 -12.13 4.37 6.19
N THR A 41 -11.12 4.27 5.32
CA THR A 41 -10.42 3.01 5.05
C THR A 41 -8.91 3.16 5.12
N VAL A 42 -8.26 2.17 5.73
CA VAL A 42 -6.84 1.84 5.57
C VAL A 42 -6.75 0.50 4.84
N SER A 43 -5.95 0.42 3.77
CA SER A 43 -5.75 -0.81 3.00
C SER A 43 -4.28 -1.07 2.76
N LEU A 44 -3.87 -2.33 2.97
CA LEU A 44 -2.52 -2.81 2.70
C LEU A 44 -2.54 -3.81 1.55
N SER A 45 -1.68 -3.59 0.56
CA SER A 45 -1.54 -4.47 -0.61
C SER A 45 -0.22 -5.24 -0.64
N ASP A 46 -0.25 -6.41 -1.28
CA ASP A 46 0.94 -7.22 -1.55
C ASP A 46 1.87 -6.58 -2.59
N ALA A 47 2.94 -7.29 -2.95
CA ALA A 47 3.93 -6.82 -3.91
C ALA A 47 3.37 -6.62 -5.34
N ALA A 48 2.25 -7.27 -5.67
CA ALA A 48 1.55 -7.12 -6.95
C ALA A 48 0.46 -6.02 -6.88
N GLY A 49 0.27 -5.37 -5.74
CA GLY A 49 -0.75 -4.33 -5.55
C GLY A 49 -2.13 -4.85 -5.17
N LYS A 50 -2.27 -6.16 -4.88
CA LYS A 50 -3.55 -6.74 -4.47
C LYS A 50 -3.79 -6.50 -2.97
N PRO A 51 -4.94 -5.94 -2.56
CA PRO A 51 -5.28 -5.74 -1.14
C PRO A 51 -5.29 -7.07 -0.37
N ARG A 52 -4.73 -7.07 0.84
CA ARG A 52 -4.64 -8.22 1.76
C ARG A 52 -5.23 -7.95 3.12
N LEU A 53 -5.17 -6.72 3.58
CA LEU A 53 -5.81 -6.28 4.81
C LEU A 53 -6.56 -4.98 4.54
N THR A 54 -7.79 -4.89 5.02
CA THR A 54 -8.57 -3.65 5.06
C THR A 54 -9.01 -3.38 6.49
N LEU A 55 -8.93 -2.13 6.91
CA LEU A 55 -9.53 -1.62 8.13
C LEU A 55 -10.49 -0.51 7.69
N THR A 56 -11.79 -0.70 7.92
CA THR A 56 -12.81 0.20 7.41
C THR A 56 -13.80 0.54 8.50
N VAL A 57 -14.19 1.80 8.57
CA VAL A 57 -15.41 2.26 9.25
C VAL A 57 -16.36 2.70 8.15
N ASP A 58 -17.54 2.08 8.07
CA ASP A 58 -18.53 2.41 7.04
C ASP A 58 -19.27 3.73 7.34
N ALA A 59 -20.20 4.11 6.45
CA ALA A 59 -20.96 5.36 6.59
C ALA A 59 -21.85 5.41 7.84
N ASP A 60 -22.22 4.25 8.39
CA ASP A 60 -23.06 4.11 9.59
C ASP A 60 -22.20 4.00 10.87
N GLY A 61 -20.87 4.01 10.73
CA GLY A 61 -19.94 3.95 11.85
C GLY A 61 -19.55 2.53 12.26
N ASN A 62 -19.93 1.49 11.52
CA ASN A 62 -19.57 0.12 11.88
C ASN A 62 -18.11 -0.16 11.51
N PRO A 63 -17.27 -0.57 12.50
CA PRO A 63 -15.90 -0.94 12.22
C PRO A 63 -15.81 -2.37 11.69
N ARG A 64 -14.93 -2.58 10.72
CA ARG A 64 -14.52 -3.92 10.28
C ARG A 64 -13.06 -3.99 9.90
N ILE A 65 -12.45 -5.13 10.19
CA ILE A 65 -11.12 -5.51 9.69
C ILE A 65 -11.32 -6.76 8.85
N GLU A 66 -10.80 -6.80 7.63
CA GLU A 66 -10.91 -7.96 6.74
C GLU A 66 -9.53 -8.39 6.26
N PHE A 67 -9.32 -9.72 6.25
CA PHE A 67 -8.16 -10.37 5.66
C PHE A 67 -8.58 -10.98 4.33
N LEU A 68 -7.81 -10.73 3.27
CA LEU A 68 -8.11 -11.14 1.91
C LEU A 68 -7.07 -12.10 1.34
N ASP A 69 -7.53 -13.09 0.58
CA ASP A 69 -6.66 -14.01 -0.17
C ASP A 69 -6.12 -13.38 -1.47
N GLY A 70 -5.47 -14.20 -2.32
CA GLY A 70 -4.83 -13.73 -3.56
C GLY A 70 -5.80 -13.39 -4.69
N GLU A 71 -7.07 -13.73 -4.50
CA GLU A 71 -8.18 -13.44 -5.39
C GLU A 71 -9.03 -12.28 -4.87
N GLY A 72 -8.70 -11.76 -3.68
CA GLY A 72 -9.46 -10.68 -3.03
C GLY A 72 -10.68 -11.19 -2.25
N LYS A 73 -10.78 -12.49 -1.94
CA LYS A 73 -11.86 -13.02 -1.12
C LYS A 73 -11.53 -12.87 0.36
N VAL A 74 -12.53 -12.51 1.17
CA VAL A 74 -12.39 -12.39 2.62
C VAL A 74 -12.23 -13.78 3.23
N VAL A 75 -11.09 -14.02 3.89
CA VAL A 75 -10.79 -15.28 4.62
C VAL A 75 -11.00 -15.14 6.12
N SER A 76 -10.99 -13.91 6.65
CA SER A 76 -11.30 -13.63 8.05
C SER A 76 -11.81 -12.20 8.19
N ARG A 77 -12.69 -11.96 9.16
CA ARG A 77 -13.18 -10.62 9.50
C ARG A 77 -13.30 -10.43 11.01
N LEU A 78 -13.12 -9.18 11.45
CA LEU A 78 -13.46 -8.72 12.80
C LEU A 78 -14.41 -7.52 12.69
N PRO A 79 -15.43 -7.39 13.56
CA PRO A 79 -15.91 -8.45 14.44
C PRO A 79 -16.39 -9.67 13.62
N GLN A 80 -16.15 -10.86 14.16
CA GLN A 80 -16.83 -12.07 13.70
C GLN A 80 -18.29 -11.90 14.11
N LYS A 81 -19.23 -12.08 13.18
CA LYS A 81 -20.65 -12.05 13.52
C LYS A 81 -20.96 -13.03 14.65
#